data_AF-A0A6I4NN18-F1
#
_entry.id   AF-A0A6I4NN18-F1
#
_cell.length_a   1.000
_cell.length_b   1.000
_cell.length_c   1.000
_cell.angle_alpha   90.00
_cell.angle_beta   90.00
_cell.angle_gamma   90.00
#
_symmetry.space_group_name_H-M   'P 1'
#
loop_
_entity.id
_entity.type
_entity.pdbx_description
1 polymer ?
#
loop_
_entity_poly.entity_id
_entity_poly.type
_entity_poly.pdbx_seq_one_letter_code
_entity_poly.pdbx_strand_id
1 'polypeptide(L)'
;MTSDGPALAVFGGKVHCVYKAHNDKALWHTTYDGARWSSHVRLPAHESSRAPALAEYNGQLHLVHRGGNDSQLWHATFNGTSWSADSKFAGHYSLEGPALAVFGGEL
;
A
#
# COMPACT_ATOMS: atom_id res chain seq x y z
N MET A 1 20.68 -2.85 -6.77
CA MET A 1 19.64 -3.70 -6.14
C MET A 1 18.96 -2.83 -5.09
N THR A 2 17.89 -2.11 -5.42
CA THR A 2 17.07 -1.45 -4.40
C THR A 2 16.11 -2.52 -3.87
N SER A 3 16.20 -2.84 -2.58
CA SER A 3 15.26 -3.72 -1.93
C SER A 3 13.94 -2.96 -1.75
N ASP A 4 13.00 -3.13 -2.68
CA ASP A 4 11.64 -2.67 -2.49
C ASP A 4 11.04 -3.41 -1.28
N GLY A 5 11.03 -2.75 -0.12
CA GLY A 5 10.53 -3.33 1.13
C GLY A 5 9.00 -3.36 1.21
N PRO A 6 8.43 -4.19 2.10
CA PRO A 6 7.01 -4.17 2.40
C PRO A 6 6.62 -2.88 3.15
N ALA A 7 5.37 -2.45 2.99
CA ALA A 7 4.75 -1.41 3.80
C ALA A 7 3.88 -2.03 4.90
N LEU A 8 3.96 -1.49 6.12
CA LEU A 8 3.23 -1.97 7.29
C LEU A 8 2.42 -0.85 7.94
N ALA A 9 1.21 -1.16 8.39
CA ALA A 9 0.40 -0.26 9.22
C ALA A 9 -0.51 -1.06 10.16
N VAL A 10 -0.87 -0.49 11.31
CA VAL A 10 -1.83 -1.12 12.23
C VAL A 10 -3.23 -0.60 11.93
N PHE A 11 -4.19 -1.50 11.77
CA PHE A 11 -5.59 -1.16 11.53
C PHE A 11 -6.50 -2.27 12.09
N GLY A 12 -7.60 -1.88 12.76
CA GLY A 12 -8.56 -2.84 13.30
C GLY A 12 -7.94 -3.89 14.25
N GLY A 13 -6.89 -3.51 14.98
CA GLY A 13 -6.17 -4.42 15.90
C GLY A 13 -5.24 -5.42 15.22
N LYS A 14 -4.97 -5.29 13.92
CA LYS A 14 -4.06 -6.16 13.16
C LYS A 14 -2.95 -5.35 12.49
N VAL A 15 -1.81 -5.99 12.22
CA VAL A 15 -0.80 -5.41 11.32
C VAL A 15 -1.17 -5.79 9.90
N HIS A 16 -1.32 -4.79 9.03
CA HIS A 16 -1.51 -4.95 7.60
C HIS A 16 -0.18 -4.81 6.89
N CYS A 17 0.12 -5.71 5.97
CA CYS A 17 1.33 -5.71 5.17
C CYS A 17 0.97 -5.67 3.69
N VAL A 18 1.46 -4.67 2.97
CA VAL A 18 1.34 -4.56 1.52
C VAL A 18 2.72 -4.58 0.89
N TYR A 19 2.92 -5.44 -0.11
CA TYR A 19 4.22 -5.61 -0.75
C TYR A 19 4.08 -5.95 -2.23
N LYS A 20 5.10 -5.61 -3.01
CA LYS A 20 5.23 -5.99 -4.41
C LYS A 20 5.76 -7.41 -4.52
N ALA A 21 5.23 -8.22 -5.44
CA ALA A 21 5.81 -9.52 -5.75
C ALA A 21 7.25 -9.40 -6.31
N HIS A 22 8.06 -10.45 -6.14
CA HIS A 22 9.45 -10.46 -6.60
C HIS A 22 9.56 -10.31 -8.14
N ASN A 23 8.76 -11.08 -8.89
CA ASN A 23 8.82 -11.15 -10.37
C ASN A 23 7.61 -10.52 -11.06
N ASP A 24 6.79 -9.75 -10.34
CA ASP A 24 5.62 -9.07 -10.88
C ASP A 24 5.49 -7.70 -10.22
N LYS A 25 4.66 -6.83 -10.81
CA LYS A 25 4.30 -5.51 -10.33
C LYS A 25 3.04 -5.55 -9.45
N ALA A 26 2.33 -6.67 -9.39
CA ALA A 26 1.17 -6.80 -8.52
C ALA A 26 1.52 -6.54 -7.05
N LEU A 27 0.66 -5.76 -6.40
CA LEU A 27 0.66 -5.60 -4.95
C LEU A 27 -0.13 -6.72 -4.28
N TRP A 28 0.39 -7.18 -3.16
CA TRP A 28 -0.18 -8.25 -2.34
C TRP A 28 -0.43 -7.72 -0.94
N HIS A 29 -1.48 -8.22 -0.30
CA HIS A 29 -1.90 -7.83 1.04
C HIS A 29 -2.01 -9.06 1.95
N THR A 30 -1.46 -8.97 3.15
CA THR A 30 -1.65 -9.94 4.24
C THR A 30 -1.82 -9.22 5.57
N THR A 31 -2.34 -9.93 6.57
CA THR A 31 -2.58 -9.41 7.92
C THR A 31 -1.98 -10.31 8.98
N TYR A 32 -1.48 -9.71 10.06
CA TYR A 32 -1.02 -10.40 11.27
C TYR A 32 -1.97 -10.10 12.43
N ASP A 33 -2.47 -11.15 13.07
CA ASP A 33 -3.45 -11.08 14.17
C ASP A 33 -2.82 -11.07 15.58
N GLY A 34 -1.48 -10.97 15.68
CA GLY A 34 -0.76 -11.11 16.94
C GLY A 34 -0.22 -12.52 17.21
N ALA A 35 -0.64 -13.51 16.41
CA ALA A 35 -0.15 -14.88 16.49
C ALA A 35 0.34 -15.41 15.14
N ARG A 36 -0.38 -15.12 14.05
CA ARG A 36 -0.12 -15.65 12.71
C ARG A 36 -0.43 -14.66 11.61
N TRP A 37 0.25 -14.86 10.48
CA TRP A 37 -0.06 -14.18 9.23
C TRP A 37 -1.19 -14.90 8.50
N SER A 38 -2.06 -14.15 7.84
CA SER A 38 -3.06 -14.68 6.92
C SER A 38 -2.42 -15.12 5.60
N SER A 39 -3.17 -15.86 4.78
CA SER A 39 -2.82 -16.02 3.37
C SER A 39 -2.71 -14.66 2.68
N HIS A 40 -1.74 -14.53 1.78
CA HIS A 40 -1.55 -13.33 0.99
C HIS A 40 -2.59 -13.29 -0.13
N VAL A 41 -3.22 -12.13 -0.32
CA VAL A 41 -4.23 -11.90 -1.36
C VAL A 41 -3.70 -10.86 -2.34
N ARG A 42 -3.83 -11.13 -3.65
CA ARG A 42 -3.46 -10.18 -4.70
C ARG A 42 -4.46 -9.02 -4.71
N LEU A 43 -3.96 -7.79 -4.72
CA LEU A 43 -4.79 -6.60 -4.87
C LEU A 43 -5.12 -6.41 -6.37
N PRO A 44 -6.40 -6.53 -6.78
CA PRO A 44 -6.77 -6.44 -8.18
C PRO A 44 -6.57 -5.01 -8.70
N ALA A 45 -5.93 -4.86 -9.86
CA ALA A 45 -5.63 -3.58 -10.51
C ALA A 45 -4.65 -2.65 -9.80
N HIS A 46 -4.08 -3.04 -8.65
CA HIS A 46 -3.05 -2.28 -7.96
C HIS A 46 -1.67 -2.84 -8.31
N GLU A 47 -0.91 -2.05 -9.07
CA GLU A 47 0.44 -2.43 -9.50
C GLU A 47 1.45 -1.36 -9.14
N SER A 48 2.62 -1.80 -8.68
CA SER A 48 3.75 -0.94 -8.45
C SER A 48 5.05 -1.56 -8.95
N SER A 49 5.94 -0.69 -9.41
CA SER A 49 7.30 -1.02 -9.79
C SER A 49 8.31 -0.69 -8.68
N ARG A 50 7.81 -0.22 -7.53
CA ARG A 50 8.57 0.16 -6.33
C ARG A 50 7.85 -0.29 -5.07
N ALA A 51 8.51 -0.14 -3.92
CA ALA A 51 7.88 -0.32 -2.62
C ALA A 51 6.64 0.59 -2.47
N PRO A 52 5.51 0.07 -1.97
CA PRO A 52 4.36 0.90 -1.59
C PRO A 52 4.60 1.62 -0.25
N ALA A 53 3.67 2.51 0.12
CA ALA A 53 3.56 3.10 1.44
C ALA A 53 2.16 2.89 2.01
N LEU A 54 2.06 2.67 3.31
CA LEU A 54 0.80 2.36 3.99
C LEU A 54 0.71 3.14 5.31
N ALA A 55 -0.45 3.71 5.61
CA ALA A 55 -0.74 4.36 6.89
C ALA A 55 -2.22 4.23 7.24
N GLU A 56 -2.56 4.19 8.53
CA GLU A 56 -3.95 4.28 9.00
C GLU A 56 -4.28 5.74 9.27
N TYR A 57 -5.43 6.19 8.76
CA TYR A 57 -5.94 7.52 9.02
C TYR A 57 -7.47 7.54 8.92
N ASN A 58 -8.12 8.19 9.88
CA ASN A 58 -9.58 8.33 9.95
C ASN A 58 -10.37 7.02 9.78
N GLY A 59 -9.87 5.92 10.33
CA GLY A 59 -10.57 4.63 10.27
C GLY A 59 -10.48 3.96 8.89
N GLN A 60 -9.50 4.35 8.08
CA GLN A 60 -9.17 3.67 6.83
C GLN A 60 -7.65 3.47 6.73
N LEU A 61 -7.22 2.43 6.03
CA LEU A 61 -5.84 2.36 5.57
C LEU A 61 -5.72 3.09 4.25
N HIS A 62 -4.68 3.91 4.12
CA HIS A 62 -4.32 4.60 2.90
C HIS A 62 -3.05 3.97 2.33
N LEU A 63 -3.14 3.57 1.07
CA LEU A 63 -2.05 3.02 0.28
C LEU A 63 -1.67 4.04 -0.77
N VAL A 64 -0.39 4.40 -0.82
CA VAL A 64 0.18 5.14 -1.95
C VAL A 64 1.25 4.28 -2.59
N HIS A 65 1.25 4.21 -3.92
CA HIS A 65 2.26 3.46 -4.68
C HIS A 65 2.58 4.14 -6.00
N ARG A 66 3.78 3.91 -6.51
CA ARG A 66 4.13 4.25 -7.89
C ARG A 66 3.36 3.33 -8.85
N GLY A 67 3.05 3.78 -10.05
CA GLY A 67 2.48 2.91 -11.09
C GLY A 67 3.44 1.77 -11.49
N GLY A 68 2.86 0.70 -12.01
CA GLY A 68 3.62 -0.44 -12.53
C GLY A 68 4.47 -0.08 -13.75
N ASN A 69 3.97 0.78 -14.64
CA ASN A 69 4.59 1.11 -15.93
C ASN A 69 4.86 2.60 -16.14
N ASP A 70 4.54 3.44 -15.15
CA ASP A 70 4.71 4.89 -15.19
C ASP A 70 5.28 5.40 -13.86
N SER A 71 5.61 6.69 -13.79
CA SER A 71 6.05 7.35 -12.56
C SER A 71 4.92 7.98 -11.76
N GLN A 72 3.66 7.83 -12.17
CA GLN A 72 2.51 8.42 -11.48
C GLN A 72 2.34 7.76 -10.11
N LEU A 73 2.08 8.57 -9.09
CA LEU A 73 1.64 8.06 -7.80
C LEU A 73 0.13 7.81 -7.82
N TRP A 74 -0.26 6.66 -7.29
CA TRP A 74 -1.64 6.20 -7.18
C TRP A 74 -2.00 6.06 -5.72
N HIS A 75 -3.27 6.28 -5.42
CA HIS A 75 -3.83 6.25 -4.07
C HIS A 75 -5.08 5.38 -4.03
N ALA A 76 -5.12 4.50 -3.02
CA ALA A 76 -6.26 3.65 -2.71
C ALA A 76 -6.49 3.60 -1.20
N THR A 77 -7.71 3.29 -0.78
CA THR A 77 -8.06 3.13 0.63
C THR A 77 -8.67 1.76 0.93
N PHE A 78 -8.48 1.27 2.15
CA PHE A 78 -9.13 0.06 2.66
C PHE A 78 -9.98 0.40 3.87
N ASN A 79 -11.26 0.07 3.79
CA ASN A 79 -12.28 0.41 4.79
C ASN A 79 -12.48 -0.67 5.87
N GLY A 80 -11.60 -1.68 5.92
CA GLY A 80 -11.75 -2.86 6.78
C GLY A 80 -12.32 -4.10 6.11
N THR A 81 -12.91 -3.95 4.92
CA THR A 81 -13.50 -5.06 4.15
C THR A 81 -12.99 -5.12 2.72
N SER A 82 -12.81 -3.97 2.06
CA SER A 82 -12.44 -3.89 0.65
C SER A 82 -11.50 -2.72 0.37
N TRP A 83 -10.63 -2.90 -0.63
CA TRP A 83 -9.84 -1.83 -1.22
C TRP A 83 -10.69 -1.04 -2.23
N SER A 84 -10.51 0.28 -2.27
CA SER A 84 -11.06 1.13 -3.33
C SER A 84 -10.33 0.88 -4.65
N ALA A 85 -10.92 1.35 -5.76
CA ALA A 85 -10.16 1.48 -6.99
C ALA A 85 -9.01 2.50 -6.83
N ASP A 86 -7.98 2.34 -7.66
CA ASP A 86 -6.88 3.29 -7.74
C ASP A 86 -7.36 4.65 -8.26
N SER A 87 -6.99 5.70 -7.55
CA SER A 87 -7.15 7.09 -7.96
C SER A 87 -5.78 7.70 -8.20
N LYS A 88 -5.66 8.57 -9.20
CA LYS A 88 -4.40 9.27 -9.45
C LYS A 88 -4.17 10.29 -8.35
N PHE A 89 -2.98 10.27 -7.77
CA PHE A 89 -2.51 11.40 -6.99
C PHE A 89 -2.03 12.49 -7.97
N ALA A 90 -3.00 13.26 -8.49
CA ALA A 90 -2.78 14.16 -9.62
C ALA A 90 -1.58 15.10 -9.42
N GLY A 91 -0.72 15.21 -10.43
CA GLY A 91 0.47 16.05 -10.40
C GLY A 91 1.67 15.49 -9.62
N HIS A 92 1.51 14.32 -8.97
CA HIS A 92 2.58 13.72 -8.17
C HIS A 92 3.21 12.53 -8.89
N TYR A 93 4.54 12.58 -9.04
CA TYR A 93 5.32 11.58 -9.73
C TYR A 93 6.56 11.22 -8.93
N SER A 94 7.00 9.97 -9.01
CA SER A 94 8.23 9.51 -8.37
C SER A 94 8.95 8.47 -9.23
N LEU A 95 10.27 8.45 -9.13
CA LEU A 95 11.09 7.35 -9.65
C LEU A 95 11.23 6.21 -8.63
N GLU A 96 10.99 6.51 -7.35
CA GLU A 96 11.13 5.60 -6.22
C GLU A 96 9.82 5.42 -5.44
N GLY A 97 9.83 4.50 -4.46
CA GLY A 97 8.66 4.25 -3.60
C GLY A 97 8.28 5.48 -2.77
N PRO A 98 6.98 5.75 -2.57
CA PRO A 98 6.52 6.81 -1.68
C PRO A 98 6.78 6.45 -0.20
N ALA A 99 6.59 7.43 0.67
CA ALA A 99 6.45 7.25 2.12
C ALA A 99 5.19 7.99 2.60
N LEU A 100 4.52 7.44 3.61
CA LEU A 100 3.35 8.05 4.23
C LEU A 100 3.59 8.18 5.74
N ALA A 101 3.13 9.29 6.30
CA ALA A 101 3.09 9.52 7.75
C ALA A 101 1.84 10.32 8.08
N VAL A 102 1.24 10.04 9.23
CA VAL A 102 0.11 10.81 9.75
C VAL A 102 0.67 11.91 10.64
N PHE A 103 0.29 13.16 10.40
CA PHE A 103 0.73 14.30 11.20
C PHE A 103 -0.44 15.23 11.53
N GLY A 104 -0.59 15.60 12.81
CA GLY A 104 -1.59 16.59 13.22
C GLY A 104 -3.05 16.19 12.99
N GLY A 105 -3.32 14.90 12.77
CA GLY A 105 -4.65 14.45 12.35
C GLY A 105 -4.92 14.70 10.87
N GLU A 106 -3.89 14.76 10.03
CA GLU A 106 -3.92 14.75 8.56
C GLU A 106 -2.95 13.70 8.02
N LEU A 107 -3.19 13.22 6.79
CA LEU A 107 -2.37 12.24 6.08
C LEU A 107 -1.69 12.85 4.85
#